data_AF-A0A5B0PGG1-F1
#
_entry.id   AF-A0A5B0PGG1-F1
#
_cell.length_a   1.000
_cell.length_b   1.000
_cell.length_c   1.000
_cell.angle_alpha   90.00
_cell.angle_beta   90.00
_cell.angle_gamma   90.00
#
_symmetry.space_group_name_H-M   'P 1'
#
loop_
_entity.id
_entity.type
_entity.pdbx_description
1 polymer ?
#
loop_
_entity_poly.entity_id
_entity_poly.type
_entity_poly.pdbx_seq_one_letter_code
_entity_poly.pdbx_strand_id
1 'polypeptide(L)'
;MAHTLYSKLHERPFKYMSCYDLLSKAPKWHDYNAAITKKAEQKNSATAQPSSPLPASLPSSTPAETVNSTSDASGDETARGGELARPNGRKKAKVAYQVERLDESNHEHLKNMAVAHVDIAEVAKKQHTSLASAMSAQHSALERLADEAIMNKDLTGADDDVKRYYTLQQKRILARLEQELAGPTPTPTPTPAQAPVPALSSASVPATIDLAE
;
A
#
# COMPACT_ATOMS: atom_id res chain seq x y z
N MET A 1 -25.03 18.09 -36.13
CA MET A 1 -25.97 19.22 -35.97
C MET A 1 -26.66 19.07 -34.62
N ALA A 2 -26.72 20.09 -33.76
CA ALA A 2 -27.22 19.93 -32.39
C ALA A 2 -28.69 19.46 -32.31
N HIS A 3 -29.54 19.92 -33.25
CA HIS A 3 -30.94 19.51 -33.28
C HIS A 3 -31.14 18.02 -33.64
N THR A 4 -30.29 17.46 -34.52
CA THR A 4 -30.36 16.03 -34.88
C THR A 4 -29.96 15.15 -33.71
N LEU A 5 -29.06 15.62 -32.84
CA LEU A 5 -28.68 14.91 -31.61
C LEU A 5 -29.83 14.95 -30.60
N TYR A 6 -30.48 16.09 -30.43
CA TYR A 6 -31.65 16.22 -29.56
C TYR A 6 -32.78 15.26 -29.96
N SER A 7 -33.11 15.19 -31.25
CA SER A 7 -34.16 14.28 -31.72
C SER A 7 -33.81 12.81 -31.57
N LYS A 8 -32.53 12.43 -31.64
CA LYS A 8 -32.07 11.06 -31.33
C LYS A 8 -32.13 10.73 -29.85
N LEU A 9 -31.80 11.70 -28.97
CA LEU A 9 -31.74 11.46 -27.53
C LEU A 9 -33.12 11.46 -26.86
N HIS A 10 -34.05 12.27 -27.37
CA HIS A 10 -35.36 12.46 -26.76
C HIS A 10 -36.52 11.90 -27.59
N GLU A 11 -36.24 11.28 -28.74
CA GLU A 11 -37.22 10.71 -29.68
C GLU A 11 -38.37 11.68 -30.04
N ARG A 12 -38.08 12.98 -30.00
CA ARG A 12 -39.05 14.05 -30.24
C ARG A 12 -38.50 15.04 -31.26
N PRO A 13 -39.36 15.64 -32.11
CA PRO A 13 -38.93 16.71 -32.99
C PRO A 13 -38.48 17.91 -32.17
N PHE A 14 -37.36 18.52 -32.55
CA PHE A 14 -36.86 19.71 -31.86
C PHE A 14 -37.82 20.89 -32.10
N LYS A 15 -38.48 21.34 -31.03
CA LYS A 15 -39.57 22.33 -31.08
C LYS A 15 -39.17 23.68 -31.69
N TYR A 16 -37.89 24.04 -31.67
CA TYR A 16 -37.39 25.37 -32.07
C TYR A 16 -36.63 25.35 -33.40
N MET A 17 -37.11 24.59 -34.40
CA MET A 17 -36.51 24.56 -35.74
C MET A 17 -36.35 25.95 -36.35
N SER A 18 -37.37 26.81 -36.26
CA SER A 18 -37.34 28.16 -36.82
C SER A 18 -36.23 29.04 -36.24
N CYS A 19 -35.97 28.94 -34.93
CA CYS A 19 -34.87 29.65 -34.28
C CYS A 19 -33.51 29.12 -34.74
N TYR A 20 -33.41 27.81 -34.95
CA TYR A 20 -32.21 27.18 -35.49
C TYR A 20 -31.92 27.66 -36.91
N ASP A 21 -32.93 27.70 -37.78
CA ASP A 21 -32.78 28.17 -39.17
C ASP A 21 -32.38 29.64 -39.22
N LEU A 22 -32.95 30.48 -38.35
CA LEU A 22 -32.59 31.89 -38.23
C LEU A 22 -31.14 32.08 -37.76
N LEU A 23 -30.72 31.34 -36.72
CA LEU A 23 -29.35 31.39 -36.21
C LEU A 23 -28.36 30.83 -37.23
N SER A 24 -28.72 29.77 -37.95
CA SER A 24 -27.85 29.10 -38.92
C SER A 24 -27.46 29.99 -40.10
N LYS A 25 -28.20 31.08 -40.35
CA LYS A 25 -27.93 32.06 -41.41
C LYS A 25 -27.30 33.34 -40.87
N ALA A 26 -27.23 33.52 -39.55
CA ALA A 26 -26.73 34.73 -38.94
C ALA A 26 -25.19 34.79 -38.98
N PRO A 27 -24.56 35.83 -39.57
CA PRO A 27 -23.10 35.94 -39.64
C PRO A 27 -22.43 35.83 -38.26
N LYS A 28 -23.02 36.49 -37.26
CA LYS A 28 -22.53 36.47 -35.87
C LYS A 28 -22.52 35.06 -35.26
N TRP A 29 -23.44 34.19 -35.68
CA TRP A 29 -23.47 32.80 -35.21
C TRP A 29 -22.35 31.97 -35.84
N HIS A 30 -22.02 32.22 -37.11
CA HIS A 30 -20.86 31.59 -37.74
C HIS A 30 -19.56 32.02 -37.08
N ASP A 31 -19.37 33.31 -36.81
CA ASP A 31 -18.18 33.83 -36.14
C ASP A 31 -18.00 33.23 -34.74
N TYR A 32 -19.10 33.11 -33.98
CA TYR A 32 -19.09 32.45 -32.67
C TYR A 32 -18.65 30.97 -32.76
N ASN A 33 -19.20 30.22 -33.73
CA ASN A 33 -18.80 28.83 -33.95
C ASN A 33 -17.34 28.72 -34.42
N ALA A 34 -16.87 29.62 -35.28
CA ALA A 34 -15.47 29.65 -35.69
C ALA A 34 -14.52 29.99 -34.53
N ALA A 35 -14.94 30.85 -33.61
CA ALA A 35 -14.17 31.16 -32.41
C ALA A 35 -14.14 29.99 -31.41
N ILE A 36 -15.24 29.24 -31.27
CA ILE A 36 -15.29 28.09 -30.36
C ILE A 36 -14.44 26.92 -30.88
N THR A 37 -14.41 26.68 -32.20
CA THR A 37 -13.56 25.64 -32.80
C THR A 37 -12.09 25.99 -32.66
N LYS A 38 -11.70 27.25 -32.97
CA LYS A 38 -10.31 27.72 -32.78
C LYS A 38 -9.83 27.56 -31.34
N LYS A 39 -10.67 27.88 -30.35
CA LYS A 39 -10.32 27.68 -28.92
C LYS A 39 -10.18 26.20 -28.53
N ALA A 40 -10.96 25.31 -29.16
CA ALA A 40 -10.84 23.88 -28.92
C ALA A 40 -9.56 23.29 -29.54
N GLU A 41 -9.18 23.75 -30.73
CA GLU A 41 -7.94 23.34 -31.41
C GLU A 41 -6.69 23.80 -30.64
N GLN A 42 -6.66 25.04 -30.17
CA GLN A 42 -5.57 25.56 -29.34
C GLN A 42 -5.40 24.80 -28.02
N LYS A 43 -6.50 24.30 -27.44
CA LYS A 43 -6.45 23.49 -26.22
C LYS A 43 -5.91 22.08 -26.49
N ASN A 44 -6.16 21.52 -27.67
CA ASN A 44 -5.68 20.19 -28.04
C ASN A 44 -4.22 20.18 -28.54
N SER A 45 -3.71 21.29 -29.07
CA SER A 45 -2.29 21.43 -29.42
C SER A 45 -1.37 21.65 -28.20
N ALA A 46 -1.91 21.99 -27.03
CA ALA A 46 -1.15 22.16 -25.78
C ALA A 46 -0.92 20.84 -25.01
N THR A 47 -1.44 19.70 -25.49
CA THR A 47 -1.25 18.37 -24.88
C THR A 47 -0.28 17.48 -25.69
N ALA A 48 0.41 18.05 -26.69
CA ALA A 48 1.49 17.38 -27.40
C ALA A 48 2.81 18.12 -27.15
N GLN A 49 3.45 17.84 -26.01
CA GLN A 49 4.87 18.12 -25.81
C GLN A 49 5.60 16.85 -25.32
N PRO A 50 6.75 16.52 -25.94
CA PRO A 50 7.61 15.41 -25.56
C PRO A 50 8.44 15.75 -24.31
N SER A 51 8.76 14.71 -23.55
CA SER A 51 9.86 14.51 -22.59
C SER A 51 10.65 15.73 -22.04
N SER A 52 10.60 15.87 -20.71
CA SER A 52 11.65 16.21 -19.70
C SER A 52 13.03 16.69 -20.20
N PRO A 53 13.73 17.66 -19.55
CA PRO A 53 14.15 17.54 -18.14
C PRO A 53 14.05 18.80 -17.24
N LEU A 54 14.10 18.52 -15.94
CA LEU A 54 14.25 19.36 -14.73
C LEU A 54 15.16 20.61 -14.90
N PRO A 55 14.97 21.65 -14.07
CA PRO A 55 16.01 21.86 -13.06
C PRO A 55 15.49 22.22 -11.66
N ALA A 56 16.32 21.85 -10.69
CA ALA A 56 16.22 22.17 -9.28
C ALA A 56 16.44 23.67 -9.01
N SER A 57 15.83 24.15 -7.92
CA SER A 57 16.37 25.07 -6.90
C SER A 57 15.35 26.14 -6.49
N LEU A 58 14.94 26.05 -5.21
CA LEU A 58 14.37 27.15 -4.42
C LEU A 58 15.42 28.26 -4.25
N PRO A 59 15.01 29.53 -4.04
CA PRO A 59 15.11 30.01 -2.67
C PRO A 59 13.91 30.84 -2.17
N SER A 60 13.70 30.71 -0.88
CA SER A 60 12.86 31.51 0.01
C SER A 60 13.39 32.95 0.15
N SER A 61 12.52 33.96 0.05
CA SER A 61 12.65 35.21 0.82
C SER A 61 11.32 35.97 0.88
N THR A 62 11.07 36.57 2.04
CA THR A 62 9.80 37.09 2.58
C THR A 62 9.59 38.60 2.26
N PRO A 63 8.58 39.29 2.80
CA PRO A 63 7.48 39.93 2.06
C PRO A 63 7.65 41.45 1.82
N ALA A 64 6.91 42.01 0.87
CA ALA A 64 6.73 43.47 0.74
C ALA A 64 5.28 43.85 1.05
N GLU A 65 5.11 44.60 2.12
CA GLU A 65 3.90 45.32 2.48
C GLU A 65 3.51 46.30 1.37
N THR A 66 2.21 46.36 1.04
CA THR A 66 1.63 47.53 0.38
C THR A 66 0.37 47.89 1.13
N VAL A 67 0.51 48.93 1.94
CA VAL A 67 -0.54 49.63 2.68
C VAL A 67 -1.40 50.41 1.69
N ASN A 68 -2.66 50.01 1.52
CA ASN A 68 -3.69 50.89 1.00
C ASN A 68 -4.85 50.93 2.00
N SER A 69 -4.76 51.89 2.92
CA SER A 69 -5.87 52.39 3.73
C SER A 69 -6.92 53.04 2.82
N THR A 70 -8.20 52.67 2.97
CA THR A 70 -9.31 53.63 2.94
C THR A 70 -10.63 53.00 3.41
N SER A 71 -11.28 53.77 4.30
CA SER A 71 -12.72 53.88 4.54
C SER A 71 -13.40 52.92 5.51
N ASP A 72 -13.49 53.41 6.74
CA ASP A 72 -14.58 53.17 7.70
C ASP A 72 -15.97 53.37 7.07
N ALA A 73 -16.90 52.47 7.40
CA ALA A 73 -18.33 52.76 7.50
C ALA A 73 -19.02 51.69 8.39
N SER A 74 -19.13 52.01 9.67
CA SER A 74 -20.33 51.98 10.53
C SER A 74 -21.41 50.90 10.27
N GLY A 75 -21.72 50.13 11.33
CA GLY A 75 -22.93 49.31 11.43
C GLY A 75 -22.87 48.30 12.58
N ASP A 76 -23.06 48.80 13.80
CA ASP A 76 -23.38 48.03 15.02
C ASP A 76 -24.81 47.48 14.92
N GLU A 77 -25.02 46.17 15.15
CA GLU A 77 -26.17 45.68 15.94
C GLU A 77 -26.14 44.15 16.18
N THR A 78 -26.41 43.82 17.43
CA THR A 78 -26.46 42.51 18.08
C THR A 78 -27.69 41.68 17.69
N ALA A 79 -27.55 40.38 17.38
CA ALA A 79 -28.61 39.40 17.66
C ALA A 79 -28.11 37.94 17.68
N ARG A 80 -28.46 37.25 18.77
CA ARG A 80 -28.29 35.81 19.01
C ARG A 80 -29.01 34.96 17.97
N GLY A 81 -28.46 33.77 17.73
CA GLY A 81 -29.25 32.55 17.63
C GLY A 81 -29.79 32.22 16.25
N GLY A 82 -29.18 31.22 15.63
CA GLY A 82 -29.67 30.59 14.41
C GLY A 82 -28.56 30.50 13.38
N GLU A 83 -27.69 29.52 13.53
CA GLU A 83 -26.69 29.13 12.53
C GLU A 83 -27.42 28.50 11.32
N LEU A 84 -28.18 29.31 10.59
CA LEU A 84 -28.69 28.95 9.27
C LEU A 84 -27.61 29.35 8.26
N ALA A 85 -26.63 28.47 8.10
CA ALA A 85 -25.61 28.58 7.08
C ALA A 85 -26.29 28.82 5.72
N ARG A 86 -26.06 30.00 5.12
CA ARG A 86 -26.58 30.33 3.79
C ARG A 86 -26.14 29.23 2.81
N PRO A 87 -27.02 28.77 1.90
CA PRO A 87 -26.69 27.69 0.98
C PRO A 87 -25.45 28.05 0.17
N ASN A 88 -24.53 27.08 0.07
CA ASN A 88 -23.23 27.27 -0.54
C ASN A 88 -23.39 27.80 -1.98
N GLY A 89 -22.77 28.95 -2.26
CA GLY A 89 -22.85 29.54 -3.60
C GLY A 89 -22.31 28.59 -4.67
N ARG A 90 -22.86 28.67 -5.89
CA ARG A 90 -22.57 27.75 -7.03
C ARG A 90 -21.07 27.47 -7.26
N LYS A 91 -20.20 28.46 -7.05
CA LYS A 91 -18.74 28.30 -7.17
C LYS A 91 -18.18 27.38 -6.06
N LYS A 92 -18.58 27.61 -4.81
CA LYS A 92 -18.15 26.79 -3.66
C LYS A 92 -18.67 25.36 -3.75
N ALA A 93 -19.92 25.17 -4.14
CA ALA A 93 -20.51 23.84 -4.33
C ALA A 93 -19.77 23.02 -5.40
N LYS A 94 -19.40 23.65 -6.53
CA LYS A 94 -18.64 22.98 -7.59
C LYS A 94 -17.23 22.59 -7.15
N VAL A 95 -16.58 23.40 -6.32
CA VAL A 95 -15.25 23.08 -5.78
C VAL A 95 -15.34 21.92 -4.79
N ALA A 96 -16.29 21.98 -3.86
CA ALA A 96 -16.51 20.91 -2.88
C ALA A 96 -16.72 19.53 -3.55
N TYR A 97 -17.58 19.47 -4.57
CA TYR A 97 -17.80 18.24 -5.33
C TYR A 97 -16.53 17.71 -6.01
N GLN A 98 -15.69 18.59 -6.57
CA GLN A 98 -14.43 18.15 -7.19
C GLN A 98 -13.41 17.66 -6.16
N VAL A 99 -13.37 18.28 -4.98
CA VAL A 99 -12.50 17.87 -3.88
C VAL A 99 -12.92 16.50 -3.35
N GLU A 100 -14.21 16.30 -3.09
CA GLU A 100 -14.76 15.01 -2.63
C GLU A 100 -14.45 13.88 -3.63
N ARG A 101 -14.68 14.12 -4.93
CA ARG A 101 -14.33 13.14 -5.97
C ARG A 101 -12.84 12.82 -6.04
N LEU A 102 -11.98 13.79 -5.80
CA LEU A 102 -10.53 13.57 -5.79
C LEU A 102 -10.10 12.81 -4.55
N ASP A 103 -10.72 13.10 -3.40
CA ASP A 103 -10.46 12.42 -2.13
C ASP A 103 -10.87 10.94 -2.18
N GLU A 104 -12.07 10.64 -2.70
CA GLU A 104 -12.52 9.27 -2.96
C GLU A 104 -11.53 8.51 -3.87
N SER A 105 -11.12 9.13 -4.97
CA SER A 105 -10.16 8.52 -5.89
C SER A 105 -8.79 8.31 -5.27
N ASN A 106 -8.34 9.23 -4.42
CA ASN A 106 -7.06 9.12 -3.73
C ASN A 106 -7.11 8.00 -2.68
N HIS A 107 -8.21 7.93 -1.93
CA HIS A 107 -8.44 6.88 -0.94
C HIS A 107 -8.40 5.48 -1.57
N GLU A 108 -9.13 5.28 -2.67
CA GLU A 108 -9.12 4.00 -3.40
C GLU A 108 -7.71 3.68 -3.96
N HIS A 109 -6.99 4.68 -4.46
CA HIS A 109 -5.63 4.48 -4.95
C HIS A 109 -4.66 4.04 -3.84
N LEU A 110 -4.69 4.71 -2.68
CA LEU A 110 -3.87 4.35 -1.52
C LEU A 110 -4.21 2.95 -1.01
N LYS A 111 -5.49 2.59 -0.97
CA LYS A 111 -5.95 1.25 -0.59
C LYS A 111 -5.41 0.19 -1.55
N ASN A 112 -5.50 0.41 -2.86
CA ASN A 112 -4.97 -0.51 -3.86
C ASN A 112 -3.45 -0.67 -3.75
N MET A 113 -2.72 0.42 -3.48
CA MET A 113 -1.27 0.38 -3.25
C MET A 113 -0.92 -0.42 -1.99
N ALA A 114 -1.67 -0.23 -0.90
CA ALA A 114 -1.48 -1.01 0.32
C ALA A 114 -1.71 -2.52 0.09
N VAL A 115 -2.77 -2.88 -0.63
CA VAL A 115 -3.04 -4.28 -1.02
C VAL A 115 -1.89 -4.84 -1.87
N ALA A 116 -1.43 -4.11 -2.88
CA ALA A 116 -0.31 -4.56 -3.72
C ALA A 116 0.97 -4.81 -2.90
N HIS A 117 1.27 -3.97 -1.90
CA HIS A 117 2.42 -4.20 -1.03
C HIS A 117 2.28 -5.45 -0.16
N VAL A 118 1.07 -5.72 0.35
CA VAL A 118 0.78 -6.96 1.10
C VAL A 118 0.96 -8.18 0.20
N ASP A 119 0.42 -8.14 -1.02
CA ASP A 119 0.54 -9.24 -1.99
C ASP A 119 2.00 -9.51 -2.36
N ILE A 120 2.79 -8.45 -2.61
CA ILE A 120 4.23 -8.58 -2.90
C ILE A 120 4.96 -9.22 -1.71
N ALA A 121 4.67 -8.80 -0.48
CA ALA A 121 5.29 -9.36 0.71
C ALA A 121 4.91 -10.84 0.90
N GLU A 122 3.66 -11.21 0.66
CA GLU A 122 3.19 -12.60 0.76
C GLU A 122 3.85 -13.49 -0.31
N VAL A 123 3.92 -13.02 -1.56
CA VAL A 123 4.60 -13.75 -2.64
C VAL A 123 6.07 -13.93 -2.32
N ALA A 124 6.76 -12.88 -1.85
CA ALA A 124 8.17 -12.98 -1.47
C ALA A 124 8.38 -14.00 -0.33
N LYS A 125 7.49 -14.03 0.66
CA LYS A 125 7.53 -15.01 1.74
C LYS A 125 7.34 -16.44 1.22
N LYS A 126 6.36 -16.66 0.34
CA LYS A 126 6.10 -17.98 -0.28
C LYS A 126 7.28 -18.46 -1.11
N GLN A 127 7.91 -17.56 -1.87
CA GLN A 127 9.10 -17.87 -2.65
C GLN A 127 10.28 -18.23 -1.73
N HIS A 128 10.50 -17.48 -0.66
CA HIS A 128 11.56 -17.75 0.29
C HIS A 128 11.38 -19.11 0.99
N THR A 129 10.18 -19.44 1.46
CA THR A 129 9.91 -20.74 2.09
C THR A 129 10.02 -21.90 1.10
N SER A 130 9.53 -21.72 -0.13
CA SER A 130 9.65 -22.73 -1.18
C SER A 130 11.11 -22.99 -1.55
N LEU A 131 11.92 -21.95 -1.71
CA LEU A 131 13.35 -22.07 -1.99
C LEU A 131 14.09 -22.73 -0.82
N ALA A 132 13.81 -22.33 0.42
CA ALA A 132 14.42 -22.94 1.60
C ALA A 132 14.08 -24.43 1.71
N SER A 133 12.83 -24.81 1.45
CA SER A 133 12.39 -26.21 1.43
C SER A 133 13.08 -27.00 0.30
N ALA A 134 13.17 -26.43 -0.90
CA ALA A 134 13.84 -27.08 -2.03
C ALA A 134 15.34 -27.28 -1.76
N MET A 135 16.02 -26.27 -1.22
CA MET A 135 17.44 -26.37 -0.83
C MET A 135 17.67 -27.40 0.27
N SER A 136 16.79 -27.44 1.28
CA SER A 136 16.85 -28.45 2.35
C SER A 136 16.67 -29.87 1.79
N ALA A 137 15.69 -30.08 0.90
CA ALA A 137 15.47 -31.36 0.25
C ALA A 137 16.67 -31.78 -0.61
N GLN A 138 17.26 -30.85 -1.37
CA GLN A 138 18.47 -31.12 -2.14
C GLN A 138 19.66 -31.48 -1.26
N HIS A 139 19.88 -30.73 -0.17
CA HIS A 139 20.96 -31.01 0.77
C HIS A 139 20.79 -32.38 1.42
N SER A 140 19.58 -32.71 1.85
CA SER A 140 19.26 -34.03 2.42
C SER A 140 19.49 -35.15 1.40
N ALA A 141 19.10 -34.97 0.13
CA ALA A 141 19.36 -35.95 -0.92
C ALA A 141 20.87 -36.16 -1.16
N LEU A 142 21.66 -35.08 -1.19
CA LEU A 142 23.12 -35.15 -1.33
C LEU A 142 23.77 -35.84 -0.14
N GLU A 143 23.33 -35.54 1.08
CA GLU A 143 23.82 -36.19 2.30
C GLU A 143 23.55 -37.71 2.26
N ARG A 144 22.33 -38.11 1.84
CA ARG A 144 22.00 -39.53 1.66
C ARG A 144 22.89 -40.23 0.63
N LEU A 145 23.18 -39.58 -0.50
CA LEU A 145 24.08 -40.12 -1.53
C LEU A 145 25.52 -40.26 -1.01
N ALA A 146 25.99 -39.28 -0.23
CA ALA A 146 27.31 -39.34 0.39
C ALA A 146 27.40 -40.47 1.42
N ASP A 147 26.37 -40.62 2.26
CA ASP A 147 26.29 -41.71 3.24
C ASP A 147 26.24 -43.08 2.54
N GLU A 148 25.49 -43.22 1.46
CA GLU A 148 25.45 -44.44 0.64
C GLU A 148 26.81 -44.78 0.03
N ALA A 149 27.54 -43.78 -0.48
CA ALA A 149 28.89 -43.97 -1.02
C ALA A 149 29.89 -44.44 0.06
N ILE A 150 29.76 -43.96 1.30
CA ILE A 150 30.58 -44.39 2.44
C ILE A 150 30.21 -45.82 2.86
N MET A 151 28.92 -46.15 2.92
CA MET A 151 28.43 -47.48 3.29
C MET A 151 28.82 -48.55 2.26
N ASN A 152 28.84 -48.21 0.98
CA ASN A 152 29.15 -49.13 -0.12
C ASN A 152 30.64 -49.21 -0.49
N LYS A 153 31.52 -48.56 0.28
CA LYS A 153 32.96 -48.55 -0.02
C LYS A 153 33.58 -49.94 0.23
N ASP A 154 34.16 -50.53 -0.81
CA ASP A 154 34.97 -51.75 -0.67
C ASP A 154 36.28 -51.44 0.08
N LEU A 155 36.53 -52.22 1.13
CA LEU A 155 37.71 -52.11 2.00
C LEU A 155 38.74 -53.22 1.75
N THR A 156 38.48 -54.09 0.76
CA THR A 156 39.40 -55.17 0.37
C THR A 156 40.68 -54.57 -0.22
N GLY A 157 41.82 -54.84 0.43
CA GLY A 157 43.12 -54.30 0.01
C GLY A 157 43.43 -52.87 0.45
N ALA A 158 42.58 -52.24 1.29
CA ALA A 158 42.89 -50.94 1.88
C ALA A 158 43.88 -51.07 3.07
N ASP A 159 44.62 -49.99 3.35
CA ASP A 159 45.47 -49.88 4.54
C ASP A 159 44.63 -49.88 5.83
N ASP A 160 45.23 -50.30 6.94
CA ASP A 160 44.51 -50.45 8.21
C ASP A 160 43.94 -49.14 8.75
N ASP A 161 44.63 -48.00 8.54
CA ASP A 161 44.12 -46.69 8.92
C ASP A 161 42.88 -46.28 8.12
N VAL A 162 42.86 -46.59 6.82
CA VAL A 162 41.73 -46.32 5.93
C VAL A 162 40.54 -47.19 6.33
N LYS A 163 40.77 -48.48 6.58
CA LYS A 163 39.73 -49.39 7.10
C LYS A 163 39.12 -48.86 8.39
N ARG A 164 39.97 -48.40 9.32
CA ARG A 164 39.51 -47.82 10.60
C ARG A 164 38.66 -46.58 10.39
N TYR A 165 39.06 -45.67 9.50
CA TYR A 165 38.30 -44.48 9.17
C TYR A 165 36.91 -44.80 8.63
N TYR A 166 36.80 -45.63 7.60
CA TYR A 166 35.51 -45.95 6.99
C TYR A 166 34.61 -46.75 7.95
N THR A 167 35.17 -47.69 8.72
CA THR A 167 34.41 -48.42 9.74
C THR A 167 33.79 -47.47 10.76
N LEU A 168 34.53 -46.43 11.17
CA LEU A 168 34.01 -45.43 12.10
C LEU A 168 32.91 -44.58 11.48
N GLN A 169 33.07 -44.15 10.22
CA GLN A 169 32.06 -43.38 9.49
C GLN A 169 30.77 -44.18 9.28
N GLN A 170 30.89 -45.44 8.87
CA GLN A 170 29.74 -46.34 8.70
C GLN A 170 28.96 -46.52 10.00
N LYS A 171 29.65 -46.74 11.13
CA LYS A 171 29.01 -46.80 12.45
C LYS A 171 28.29 -45.50 12.81
N ARG A 172 28.89 -44.34 12.49
CA ARG A 172 28.27 -43.03 12.73
C ARG A 172 27.01 -42.83 11.90
N ILE A 173 27.02 -43.28 10.64
CA ILE A 173 25.85 -43.24 9.75
C ILE A 173 24.74 -44.13 10.30
N LEU A 174 25.04 -45.37 10.67
CA LEU A 174 24.06 -46.29 11.26
C LEU A 174 23.44 -45.72 12.54
N ALA A 175 24.24 -45.20 13.47
CA ALA A 175 23.74 -44.59 14.69
C ALA A 175 22.81 -43.38 14.42
N ARG A 176 23.14 -42.56 13.40
CA ARG A 176 22.29 -41.43 12.98
C ARG A 176 20.94 -41.92 12.44
N LEU A 177 20.95 -42.95 11.59
CA LEU A 177 19.74 -43.56 11.01
C LEU A 177 18.87 -44.24 12.07
N GLU A 178 19.49 -44.92 13.03
CA GLU A 178 18.79 -45.50 14.19
C GLU A 178 18.11 -44.42 15.03
N GLN A 179 18.78 -43.28 15.24
CA GLN A 179 18.21 -42.13 15.95
C GLN A 179 17.04 -41.49 15.19
N GLU A 180 17.13 -41.36 13.87
CA GLU A 180 16.02 -40.87 13.03
C GLU A 180 14.82 -41.82 13.07
N LEU A 181 15.06 -43.14 13.06
CA LEU A 181 14.01 -44.16 13.10
C LEU A 181 13.35 -44.28 14.49
N ALA A 182 14.10 -44.02 15.57
CA ALA A 182 13.58 -44.05 16.93
C ALA A 182 12.59 -42.90 17.24
N GLY A 183 12.51 -41.87 16.39
CA GLY A 183 11.63 -40.72 16.58
C GLY A 183 12.04 -39.84 17.79
N PRO A 184 11.58 -38.58 17.85
CA PRO A 184 12.00 -37.66 18.91
C PRO A 184 11.36 -38.05 20.24
N THR A 185 12.14 -38.63 21.15
CA THR A 185 11.89 -38.42 22.57
C THR A 185 11.98 -36.90 22.81
N PRO A 186 10.94 -36.22 23.34
CA PRO A 186 11.06 -34.81 23.70
C PRO A 186 12.17 -34.71 24.75
N THR A 187 13.32 -34.20 24.34
CA THR A 187 14.36 -33.86 25.31
C THR A 187 13.86 -32.63 26.06
N PRO A 188 13.73 -32.68 27.39
CA PRO A 188 13.24 -31.57 28.18
C PRO A 188 14.16 -30.36 27.98
N THR A 189 13.54 -29.21 27.77
CA THR A 189 14.13 -27.89 27.85
C THR A 189 15.17 -27.83 28.98
N PRO A 190 16.43 -27.42 28.73
CA PRO A 190 17.34 -27.15 29.81
C PRO A 190 16.84 -25.91 30.57
N THR A 191 16.34 -26.15 31.77
CA THR A 191 16.23 -25.17 32.86
C THR A 191 17.54 -24.38 32.95
N PRO A 192 17.54 -23.04 32.77
CA PRO A 192 18.67 -22.24 33.20
C PRO A 192 18.61 -22.15 34.72
N ALA A 193 19.39 -22.99 35.39
CA ALA A 193 19.77 -22.75 36.76
C ALA A 193 20.85 -21.66 36.78
N GLN A 194 20.51 -20.48 37.30
CA GLN A 194 21.51 -19.60 37.89
C GLN A 194 20.96 -19.01 39.20
N ALA A 195 21.20 -19.78 40.27
CA ALA A 195 21.89 -19.42 41.51
C ALA A 195 21.50 -18.17 42.34
N PRO A 196 21.80 -18.18 43.65
CA PRO A 196 20.93 -17.67 44.71
C PRO A 196 21.38 -16.32 45.28
N VAL A 197 20.46 -15.59 45.93
CA VAL A 197 20.78 -14.54 46.91
C VAL A 197 19.68 -14.44 47.99
N PRO A 198 20.04 -14.03 49.22
CA PRO A 198 19.47 -14.55 50.46
C PRO A 198 18.31 -13.73 51.05
N ALA A 199 17.66 -14.35 52.05
CA ALA A 199 16.59 -13.83 52.87
C ALA A 199 16.93 -12.55 53.64
N LEU A 200 15.94 -11.65 53.78
CA LEU A 200 15.49 -11.01 55.02
C LEU A 200 14.58 -9.81 54.67
N SER A 201 13.33 -9.83 55.14
CA SER A 201 12.83 -8.84 56.12
C SER A 201 11.30 -8.80 56.11
N SER A 202 10.76 -8.94 57.32
CA SER A 202 9.35 -8.90 57.70
C SER A 202 8.68 -7.54 57.47
N ALA A 203 7.39 -7.58 57.15
CA ALA A 203 6.32 -6.72 57.67
C ALA A 203 4.98 -7.38 57.26
N SER A 204 4.15 -7.93 58.16
CA SER A 204 3.21 -7.24 59.09
C SER A 204 2.37 -6.20 58.32
N VAL A 205 1.04 -6.31 58.14
CA VAL A 205 -0.07 -6.31 59.12
C VAL A 205 -1.37 -6.80 58.42
N PRO A 206 -2.41 -7.33 59.13
CA PRO A 206 -3.60 -7.98 58.56
C PRO A 206 -4.86 -7.09 58.53
N ALA A 207 -5.92 -7.50 57.82
CA ALA A 207 -7.28 -6.95 57.99
C ALA A 207 -8.41 -7.94 57.61
N THR A 208 -8.99 -8.51 58.66
CA THR A 208 -10.41 -8.81 58.98
C THR A 208 -11.53 -8.51 57.96
N ILE A 209 -12.31 -9.57 57.66
CA ILE A 209 -13.79 -9.78 57.79
C ILE A 209 -14.74 -8.56 57.84
N ASP A 210 -15.74 -8.54 56.94
CA ASP A 210 -17.19 -8.23 57.17
C ASP A 210 -17.92 -8.52 55.82
N LEU A 211 -18.91 -9.42 55.65
CA LEU A 211 -20.28 -9.59 56.15
C LEU A 211 -21.31 -8.54 55.64
N ALA A 212 -22.47 -9.05 55.20
CA ALA A 212 -23.70 -8.41 54.69
C ALA A 212 -23.59 -7.84 53.27
N GLU A 213 -24.52 -8.11 52.34
CA GLU A 213 -25.99 -8.25 52.42
C GLU A 213 -26.52 -9.21 51.35
#